data_AF-A0A954ZIL8-F1
#
_entry.id   AF-A0A954ZIL8-F1
#
_cell.length_a   1.000
_cell.length_b   1.000
_cell.length_c   1.000
_cell.angle_alpha   90.00
_cell.angle_beta   90.00
_cell.angle_gamma   90.00
#
_symmetry.space_group_name_H-M   'P 1'
#
loop_
_entity.id
_entity.type
_entity.pdbx_description
1 polymer ?
#
loop_
_entity_poly.entity_id
_entity_poly.type
_entity_poly.pdbx_seq_one_letter_code
_entity_poly.pdbx_strand_id
1 'polypeptide(L)'
;MTNSTDTQDTDVKIPNFLELCNQWHKEVGKVKEFNRLLTTDAKIAQSPKEVVWSLNKAKLYRYTPVLPPDQLKPVPLMMVFAIMNRPYVLDLRPGHSFVEYMLREGYDLYLMDWGIPGPEDKDLKFDDFALEYLPR
;
A
#
# COMPACT_ATOMS: atom_id res chain seq x y z
N MET A 1 -74.70 18.26 -4.89
CA MET A 1 -74.26 19.44 -4.13
C MET A 1 -73.33 18.92 -3.04
N THR A 2 -72.06 19.24 -2.89
CA THR A 2 -71.05 20.07 -3.58
C THR A 2 -69.71 19.59 -3.00
N ASN A 3 -68.72 19.32 -3.84
CA ASN A 3 -67.37 18.94 -3.40
C ASN A 3 -66.67 20.11 -2.71
N SER A 4 -66.09 19.89 -1.54
CA SER A 4 -65.08 20.77 -0.94
C SER A 4 -63.74 20.04 -0.93
N THR A 5 -62.91 20.41 -1.89
CA THR A 5 -61.48 20.08 -2.00
C THR A 5 -60.72 20.68 -0.82
N ASP A 6 -60.07 19.83 -0.05
CA ASP A 6 -59.10 20.21 0.98
C ASP A 6 -57.70 20.15 0.34
N THR A 7 -57.18 21.30 -0.06
CA THR A 7 -55.84 21.43 -0.64
C THR A 7 -54.86 21.63 0.52
N GLN A 8 -54.18 20.57 0.95
CA GLN A 8 -53.04 20.71 1.86
C GLN A 8 -51.86 21.32 1.11
N ASP A 9 -51.60 22.59 1.41
CA ASP A 9 -50.44 23.34 0.98
C ASP A 9 -49.22 22.85 1.78
N THR A 10 -48.37 22.04 1.16
CA THR A 10 -47.10 21.60 1.76
C THR A 10 -46.08 22.73 1.63
N ASP A 11 -45.88 23.47 2.71
CA ASP A 11 -44.88 24.53 2.84
C ASP A 11 -43.45 23.95 2.67
N VAL A 12 -42.91 24.04 1.46
CA VAL A 12 -41.52 23.68 1.16
C VAL A 12 -40.61 24.81 1.65
N LYS A 13 -40.03 24.66 2.84
CA LYS A 13 -39.01 25.58 3.36
C LYS A 13 -37.76 25.56 2.48
N ILE A 14 -37.60 26.59 1.66
CA ILE A 14 -36.39 26.82 0.87
C ILE A 14 -35.28 27.31 1.81
N PRO A 15 -34.14 26.59 1.92
CA PRO A 15 -33.04 27.01 2.79
C PRO A 15 -32.48 28.36 2.35
N ASN A 16 -32.08 29.18 3.33
CA ASN A 16 -31.51 30.50 3.06
C ASN A 16 -30.22 30.35 2.23
N PHE A 17 -30.00 31.24 1.27
CA PHE A 17 -28.81 31.26 0.41
C PHE A 17 -27.50 31.11 1.21
N LEU A 18 -27.41 31.75 2.38
CA LEU A 18 -26.24 31.62 3.27
C LEU A 18 -26.06 30.21 3.85
N GLU A 19 -27.15 29.52 4.19
CA GLU A 19 -27.10 28.12 4.63
C GLU A 19 -26.72 27.19 3.50
N LEU A 20 -27.26 27.44 2.30
CA LEU A 20 -26.93 26.71 1.08
C LEU A 20 -25.44 26.86 0.75
N CYS A 21 -24.91 28.08 0.80
CA CYS A 21 -23.48 28.35 0.58
C CYS A 21 -22.59 27.67 1.63
N ASN A 22 -22.97 27.72 2.92
CA ASN A 22 -22.23 27.06 3.99
C ASN A 22 -22.25 25.53 3.87
N GLN A 23 -23.39 24.94 3.45
CA GLN A 23 -23.51 23.52 3.16
C GLN A 23 -22.65 23.13 1.94
N TRP A 24 -22.73 23.90 0.85
CA TRP A 24 -21.89 23.69 -0.33
C TRP A 24 -20.39 23.78 0.01
N HIS A 25 -19.96 24.74 0.81
CA HIS A 25 -18.56 24.86 1.21
C HIS A 25 -18.08 23.64 2.02
N LYS A 26 -18.92 23.12 2.92
CA LYS A 26 -18.63 21.90 3.68
C LYS A 26 -18.56 20.67 2.79
N GLU A 27 -19.49 20.51 1.86
CA GLU A 27 -19.53 19.36 0.95
C GLU A 27 -18.35 19.40 -0.04
N VAL A 28 -18.01 20.57 -0.59
CA VAL A 28 -16.81 20.74 -1.42
C VAL A 28 -15.54 20.43 -0.63
N GLY A 29 -15.45 20.82 0.65
CA GLY A 29 -14.35 20.47 1.54
C GLY A 29 -14.20 18.95 1.73
N LYS A 30 -15.31 18.24 1.97
CA LYS A 30 -15.31 16.78 2.08
C LYS A 30 -14.91 16.09 0.79
N VAL A 31 -15.42 16.54 -0.35
CA VAL A 31 -15.07 16.00 -1.67
C VAL A 31 -13.59 16.21 -1.98
N LYS A 32 -13.03 17.37 -1.61
CA LYS A 32 -11.60 17.67 -1.77
C LYS A 32 -10.73 16.78 -0.89
N GLU A 33 -11.10 16.57 0.38
CA GLU A 33 -10.38 15.65 1.26
C GLU A 33 -10.49 14.19 0.82
N PHE A 34 -11.68 13.77 0.38
CA PHE A 34 -11.88 12.43 -0.19
C PHE A 34 -11.04 12.21 -1.43
N ASN A 35 -11.04 13.17 -2.36
CA ASN A 35 -10.20 13.12 -3.55
C ASN A 35 -8.71 13.09 -3.17
N ARG A 36 -8.28 13.92 -2.20
CA ARG A 36 -6.91 13.89 -1.68
C ARG A 36 -6.54 12.52 -1.12
N LEU A 37 -7.41 11.88 -0.33
CA LEU A 37 -7.14 10.55 0.22
C LEU A 37 -7.03 9.47 -0.86
N LEU A 38 -7.82 9.58 -1.93
CA LEU A 38 -7.78 8.63 -3.05
C LEU A 38 -6.61 8.86 -4.02
N THR A 39 -6.10 10.09 -4.11
CA THR A 39 -5.06 10.48 -5.08
C THR A 39 -3.68 10.70 -4.45
N THR A 40 -3.58 10.73 -3.12
CA THR A 40 -2.28 10.87 -2.45
C THR A 40 -1.58 9.54 -2.42
N ASP A 41 -0.50 9.42 -3.18
CA ASP A 41 0.45 8.31 -3.03
C ASP A 41 1.11 8.37 -1.65
N ALA A 42 0.76 7.42 -0.79
CA ALA A 42 1.46 7.24 0.47
C ALA A 42 2.88 6.73 0.18
N LYS A 43 3.90 7.46 0.66
CA LYS A 43 5.30 7.03 0.57
C LYS A 43 5.51 5.78 1.43
N ILE A 44 5.51 4.61 0.80
CA ILE A 44 5.77 3.31 1.43
C ILE A 44 7.13 2.73 0.98
N ALA A 45 7.59 1.67 1.63
CA ALA A 45 8.83 0.94 1.28
C ALA A 45 10.08 1.82 1.27
N GLN A 46 10.16 2.73 2.26
CA GLN A 46 11.18 3.77 2.36
C GLN A 46 12.50 3.29 2.99
N SER A 47 12.54 2.04 3.52
CA SER A 47 13.75 1.52 4.15
C SER A 47 14.86 1.34 3.10
N PRO A 48 16.08 1.88 3.32
CA PRO A 48 17.17 1.82 2.35
C PRO A 48 17.54 0.38 2.00
N LYS A 49 17.65 0.11 0.70
CA LYS A 49 17.99 -1.21 0.16
C LYS A 49 18.64 -1.12 -1.19
N GLU A 50 19.41 -2.13 -1.51
CA GLU A 50 20.06 -2.33 -2.80
C GLU A 50 19.60 -3.64 -3.43
N VAL A 51 19.65 -3.71 -4.76
CA VAL A 51 19.40 -4.97 -5.49
C VAL A 51 20.71 -5.74 -5.56
N VAL A 52 20.75 -6.93 -4.97
CA VAL A 52 21.95 -7.79 -4.97
C VAL A 52 21.87 -8.91 -6.01
N TRP A 53 20.66 -9.24 -6.47
CA TRP A 53 20.43 -10.21 -7.53
C TRP A 53 19.14 -9.89 -8.28
N SER A 54 19.10 -10.22 -9.57
CA SER A 54 17.87 -10.16 -10.36
C SER A 54 17.85 -11.19 -11.48
N LEU A 55 16.68 -11.73 -11.75
CA LEU A 55 16.39 -12.62 -12.88
C LEU A 55 15.01 -12.30 -13.42
N ASN A 56 14.92 -11.96 -14.70
CA ASN A 56 13.68 -11.48 -15.31
C ASN A 56 13.11 -10.30 -14.49
N LYS A 57 11.92 -10.49 -13.89
CA LYS A 57 11.25 -9.51 -13.04
C LYS A 57 11.55 -9.69 -11.55
N ALA A 58 12.10 -10.85 -11.18
CA ALA A 58 12.44 -11.17 -9.81
C ALA A 58 13.70 -10.39 -9.38
N LYS A 59 13.67 -9.86 -8.17
CA LYS A 59 14.74 -9.08 -7.57
C LYS A 59 14.93 -9.51 -6.12
N LEU A 60 16.19 -9.72 -5.75
CA LEU A 60 16.59 -9.87 -4.36
C LEU A 60 17.12 -8.55 -3.85
N TYR A 61 16.46 -8.02 -2.83
CA TYR A 61 16.90 -6.83 -2.14
C TYR A 61 17.69 -7.20 -0.89
N ARG A 62 18.82 -6.51 -0.66
CA ARG A 62 19.47 -6.48 0.64
C ARG A 62 19.21 -5.11 1.27
N TYR A 63 18.70 -5.11 2.48
CA TYR A 63 18.48 -3.88 3.23
C TYR A 63 19.76 -3.41 3.89
N THR A 64 19.95 -2.09 3.96
CA THR A 64 21.12 -1.51 4.61
C THR A 64 21.05 -1.75 6.12
N PRO A 65 22.03 -2.44 6.74
CA PRO A 65 22.05 -2.64 8.18
C PRO A 65 22.09 -1.31 8.94
N VAL A 66 21.37 -1.24 10.06
CA VAL A 66 21.33 -0.02 10.92
C VAL A 66 22.27 -0.11 12.12
N LEU A 67 22.77 -1.32 12.43
CA LEU A 67 23.71 -1.58 13.52
C LEU A 67 25.12 -1.87 12.99
N PRO A 68 26.17 -1.62 13.81
CA PRO A 68 27.53 -2.02 13.50
C PRO A 68 27.69 -3.54 13.29
N PRO A 69 28.68 -3.99 12.49
CA PRO A 69 28.87 -5.41 12.17
C PRO A 69 29.03 -6.36 13.37
N ASP A 70 29.59 -5.89 14.49
CA ASP A 70 29.78 -6.65 15.73
C ASP A 70 28.46 -6.92 16.49
N GLN A 71 27.40 -6.19 16.16
CA GLN A 71 26.08 -6.32 16.77
C GLN A 71 25.08 -7.03 15.86
N LEU A 72 25.47 -7.39 14.64
CA LEU A 72 24.63 -8.16 13.73
C LEU A 72 24.56 -9.63 14.17
N LYS A 73 23.40 -10.24 13.94
CA LYS A 73 23.22 -11.67 14.13
C LYS A 73 24.01 -12.44 13.07
N PRO A 74 24.63 -13.58 13.42
CA PRO A 74 25.48 -14.33 12.50
C PRO A 74 24.71 -14.98 11.35
N VAL A 75 23.42 -15.25 11.54
CA VAL A 75 22.55 -15.86 10.52
C VAL A 75 21.68 -14.76 9.91
N PRO A 76 21.74 -14.55 8.59
CA PRO A 76 20.90 -13.56 7.90
C PRO A 76 19.44 -14.02 7.85
N LEU A 77 18.53 -13.04 7.71
CA LEU A 77 17.11 -13.28 7.53
C LEU A 77 16.73 -13.12 6.05
N MET A 78 16.30 -14.23 5.43
CA MET A 78 15.76 -14.24 4.07
C MET A 78 14.23 -14.25 4.11
N MET A 79 13.60 -13.21 3.58
CA MET A 79 12.15 -13.11 3.47
C MET A 79 11.70 -13.44 2.04
N VAL A 80 10.91 -14.50 1.93
CA VAL A 80 10.26 -14.91 0.69
C VAL A 80 8.78 -14.61 0.81
N PHE A 81 8.31 -13.61 0.06
CA PHE A 81 6.92 -13.19 0.14
C PHE A 81 6.04 -13.94 -0.87
N ALA A 82 4.71 -13.85 -0.68
CA ALA A 82 3.74 -14.49 -1.54
C ALA A 82 3.82 -13.98 -2.99
N ILE A 83 3.64 -14.88 -3.97
CA ILE A 83 3.72 -14.56 -5.41
C ILE A 83 2.61 -13.61 -5.87
N MET A 84 1.44 -13.66 -5.21
CA MET A 84 0.27 -12.87 -5.59
C MET A 84 0.34 -11.40 -5.14
N ASN A 85 1.05 -11.12 -4.05
CA ASN A 85 1.04 -9.82 -3.39
C ASN A 85 2.41 -9.17 -3.47
N ARG A 86 2.45 -7.84 -3.36
CA ARG A 86 3.70 -7.09 -3.38
C ARG A 86 4.37 -7.11 -2.00
N PRO A 87 5.70 -7.27 -1.93
CA PRO A 87 6.40 -7.44 -0.66
C PRO A 87 6.52 -6.15 0.16
N TYR A 88 6.17 -4.99 -0.40
CA TYR A 88 6.13 -3.72 0.34
C TYR A 88 5.19 -3.75 1.56
N VAL A 89 4.29 -4.73 1.68
CA VAL A 89 3.45 -4.88 2.88
C VAL A 89 4.27 -5.14 4.14
N LEU A 90 5.48 -5.70 3.99
CA LEU A 90 6.43 -5.89 5.08
C LEU A 90 7.18 -4.60 5.43
N ASP A 91 7.14 -3.60 4.55
CA ASP A 91 7.89 -2.36 4.63
C ASP A 91 6.99 -1.18 4.28
N LEU A 92 6.01 -0.88 5.15
CA LEU A 92 5.02 0.17 4.88
C LEU A 92 5.61 1.57 5.11
N ARG A 93 5.26 2.21 6.24
CA ARG A 93 5.76 3.54 6.61
C ARG A 93 6.73 3.43 7.79
N PRO A 94 7.63 4.42 8.00
CA PRO A 94 8.48 4.45 9.19
C PRO A 94 7.67 4.29 10.48
N GLY A 95 8.15 3.44 11.39
CA GLY A 95 7.47 3.04 12.63
C GLY A 95 6.38 1.98 12.45
N HIS A 96 6.05 1.59 11.22
CA HIS A 96 5.12 0.50 10.88
C HIS A 96 5.70 -0.41 9.80
N SER A 97 7.03 -0.56 9.77
CA SER A 97 7.75 -1.46 8.89
C SER A 97 8.27 -2.63 9.70
N PHE A 98 7.89 -3.85 9.31
CA PHE A 98 8.45 -5.07 9.90
C PHE A 98 9.94 -5.18 9.54
N VAL A 99 10.32 -4.75 8.34
CA VAL A 99 11.73 -4.69 7.93
C VAL A 99 12.53 -3.77 8.84
N GLU A 100 12.05 -2.56 9.09
CA GLU A 100 12.70 -1.60 9.99
C GLU A 100 12.89 -2.18 11.40
N TYR A 101 11.87 -2.88 11.91
CA TYR A 101 11.96 -3.55 13.21
C TYR A 101 13.06 -4.62 13.22
N MET A 102 13.09 -5.51 12.23
CA MET A 102 14.08 -6.60 12.18
C MET A 102 15.51 -6.10 11.98
N LEU A 103 15.71 -5.02 11.22
CA LEU A 103 17.02 -4.37 11.10
C LEU A 103 17.52 -3.84 12.46
N ARG A 104 16.63 -3.25 13.27
CA ARG A 104 16.97 -2.78 14.63
C ARG A 104 17.28 -3.91 15.60
N GLU A 105 16.67 -5.08 15.41
CA GLU A 105 17.00 -6.30 16.16
C GLU A 105 18.35 -6.94 15.74
N GLY A 106 19.03 -6.34 14.75
CA GLY A 106 20.36 -6.75 14.29
C GLY A 106 20.37 -7.84 13.24
N TYR A 107 19.27 -8.08 12.52
CA TYR A 107 19.29 -9.02 11.39
C TYR A 107 19.88 -8.36 10.13
N ASP A 108 20.78 -9.05 9.44
CA ASP A 108 21.10 -8.76 8.03
C ASP A 108 19.99 -9.35 7.16
N LEU A 109 19.28 -8.49 6.45
CA LEU A 109 17.93 -8.80 5.95
C LEU A 109 17.86 -8.71 4.43
N TYR A 110 17.34 -9.80 3.86
CA TYR A 110 17.15 -9.99 2.43
C TYR A 110 15.66 -10.19 2.14
N LEU A 111 15.17 -9.66 1.01
CA LEU A 111 13.78 -9.75 0.61
C LEU A 111 13.67 -10.10 -0.88
N MET A 112 12.98 -11.19 -1.17
CA MET A 112 12.65 -11.61 -2.53
C MET A 112 11.37 -10.92 -3.02
N ASP A 113 11.48 -10.19 -4.13
CA ASP A 113 10.35 -9.64 -4.89
C ASP A 113 10.25 -10.38 -6.23
N TRP A 114 9.13 -11.06 -6.48
CA TRP A 114 8.90 -11.80 -7.72
C TRP A 114 8.58 -10.90 -8.93
N GLY A 115 8.24 -9.63 -8.70
CA GLY A 115 7.81 -8.70 -9.74
C GLY A 115 6.31 -8.76 -10.04
N ILE A 116 5.90 -8.23 -11.18
CA ILE A 116 4.51 -8.29 -11.66
C ILE A 116 4.45 -9.27 -12.83
N PRO A 117 3.63 -10.34 -12.75
CA PRO A 117 3.49 -11.26 -13.86
C PRO A 117 2.92 -10.55 -15.09
N GLY A 118 3.44 -10.88 -16.26
CA GLY A 118 3.00 -10.37 -17.57
C GLY A 118 2.69 -11.50 -18.55
N PRO A 119 2.24 -11.20 -19.77
CA PRO A 119 1.90 -12.22 -20.77
C PRO A 119 3.04 -13.20 -21.09
N GLU A 120 4.29 -12.78 -20.96
CA GLU A 120 5.50 -13.60 -21.13
C GLU A 120 5.65 -14.69 -20.06
N ASP A 121 5.00 -14.52 -18.91
CA ASP A 121 5.07 -15.44 -17.77
C ASP A 121 3.98 -16.52 -17.81
N LYS A 122 3.22 -16.63 -18.92
CA LYS A 122 2.05 -17.52 -19.03
C LYS A 122 2.34 -19.00 -18.76
N ASP A 123 3.58 -19.41 -19.00
CA ASP A 123 4.02 -20.80 -18.86
C ASP A 123 4.79 -21.03 -17.54
N LEU A 124 4.98 -19.99 -16.70
CA LEU A 124 5.59 -20.12 -15.38
C LEU A 124 4.71 -20.97 -14.46
N LYS A 125 5.31 -21.97 -13.84
CA LYS A 125 4.73 -22.86 -12.85
C LYS A 125 5.28 -22.53 -11.47
N PHE A 126 4.57 -23.00 -10.44
CA PHE A 126 5.04 -22.87 -9.06
C PHE A 126 6.44 -23.46 -8.85
N ASP A 127 6.70 -24.62 -9.48
CA ASP A 127 7.98 -25.33 -9.40
C ASP A 127 9.14 -24.47 -9.90
N ASP A 128 8.91 -23.62 -10.90
CA ASP A 128 9.97 -22.74 -11.45
C ASP A 128 10.42 -21.74 -10.38
N PHE A 129 9.49 -21.14 -9.61
CA PHE A 129 9.83 -20.24 -8.51
C PHE A 129 10.63 -20.95 -7.41
N ALA A 130 10.23 -22.17 -7.05
CA ALA A 130 10.84 -22.91 -5.95
C ALA A 130 12.19 -23.56 -6.32
N LEU A 131 12.32 -24.09 -7.54
CA LEU A 131 13.45 -24.91 -7.98
C LEU A 131 14.43 -24.15 -8.87
N GLU A 132 13.98 -23.15 -9.62
CA GLU A 132 14.86 -22.41 -10.53
C GLU A 132 15.26 -21.04 -10.01
N TYR A 133 14.35 -20.32 -9.35
CA TYR A 133 14.63 -18.95 -8.89
C TYR A 133 15.26 -18.92 -7.50
N LEU A 134 14.67 -19.61 -6.51
CA LEU A 134 15.13 -19.53 -5.12
C LEU A 134 16.51 -20.13 -4.85
N PRO A 135 16.93 -21.25 -5.48
CA PRO A 135 18.23 -21.87 -5.18
C PRO A 135 19.45 -21.19 -5.82
N ARG A 136 19.27 -20.14 -6.63
CA ARG A 136 20.35 -19.44 -7.35
C ARG A 136 20.90 -18.28 -6.55
#